data_AF-A0A1S2LLX5-F1
#
_entry.id   AF-A0A1S2LLX5-F1
#
_cell.length_a   1.000
_cell.length_b   1.000
_cell.length_c   1.000
_cell.angle_alpha   90.00
_cell.angle_beta   90.00
_cell.angle_gamma   90.00
#
_symmetry.space_group_name_H-M   'P 1'
#
loop_
_entity.id
_entity.type
_entity.pdbx_description
1 polymer ?
#
loop_
_entity_poly.entity_id
_entity_poly.type
_entity_poly.pdbx_seq_one_letter_code
_entity_poly.pdbx_strand_id
1 'polypeptide(L)'
;MSNLSRKDKFYNPDSSSFLYLLFNFGLRHIFFSWDTFLAIIGVIFVVLLRFYFFTSICVYTKMIDKIVYIYITVGASLFAIVLASLAVMTALTNGKLIGLLLKEKTLHDLLFPFWFVASSWGTTILVGLVLYILVQNIEYFIIPIDFLFPISTFLFIFSLVASVSLTGHTIRIITEVAKYFEE
;
A
#
# COMPACT_ATOMS: atom_id res chain seq x y z
N MET A 1 -34.68 -11.46 37.69
CA MET A 1 -33.81 -10.31 37.98
C MET A 1 -32.39 -10.83 38.14
N SER A 2 -31.66 -10.96 37.02
CA SER A 2 -30.72 -9.98 36.47
C SER A 2 -29.29 -10.20 36.99
N ASN A 3 -28.57 -11.10 36.33
CA ASN A 3 -27.11 -11.15 36.34
C ASN A 3 -26.61 -11.23 34.89
N LEU A 4 -26.97 -10.21 34.12
CA LEU A 4 -26.32 -9.85 32.87
C LEU A 4 -25.22 -8.85 33.22
N SER A 5 -24.07 -9.32 33.69
CA SER A 5 -22.91 -8.46 33.95
C SER A 5 -21.63 -9.18 33.59
N ARG A 6 -21.43 -9.44 32.29
CA ARG A 6 -20.11 -9.74 31.68
C ARG A 6 -20.09 -9.78 30.15
N LYS A 7 -20.91 -9.00 29.44
CA LYS A 7 -20.94 -9.04 27.96
C LYS A 7 -20.54 -7.77 27.22
N ASP A 8 -20.16 -6.72 27.92
CA ASP A 8 -19.82 -5.44 27.29
C ASP A 8 -18.36 -5.04 27.60
N LYS A 9 -17.40 -5.89 27.24
CA LYS A 9 -16.08 -5.36 26.87
C LYS A 9 -16.23 -4.85 25.45
N PHE A 10 -16.71 -3.62 25.37
CA PHE A 10 -16.94 -2.85 24.16
C PHE A 10 -15.81 -3.05 23.16
N TYR A 11 -16.14 -3.72 22.05
CA TYR A 11 -15.47 -3.54 20.78
C TYR A 11 -15.56 -2.04 20.48
N ASN A 12 -14.47 -1.32 20.65
CA ASN A 12 -14.45 0.12 20.39
C ASN A 12 -14.32 0.30 18.87
N PRO A 13 -15.35 0.75 18.13
CA PRO A 13 -15.28 0.87 16.67
C PRO A 13 -14.12 1.76 16.21
N ASP A 14 -13.70 2.71 17.05
CA ASP A 14 -12.56 3.59 16.78
C ASP A 14 -11.21 2.84 16.73
N SER A 15 -11.10 1.69 17.41
CA SER A 15 -9.90 0.85 17.36
C SER A 15 -9.70 0.12 16.04
N SER A 16 -10.73 0.10 15.18
CA SER A 16 -10.69 -0.45 13.82
C SER A 16 -10.36 0.58 12.74
N SER A 17 -10.27 1.87 13.12
CA SER A 17 -9.96 2.95 12.17
C SER A 17 -8.54 2.81 11.62
N PHE A 18 -8.41 2.95 10.31
CA PHE A 18 -7.14 2.86 9.58
C PHE A 18 -6.05 3.76 10.20
N LEU A 19 -6.42 4.99 10.57
CA LEU A 19 -5.50 5.95 11.17
C LEU A 19 -5.02 5.49 12.55
N TYR A 20 -5.92 4.96 13.38
CA TYR A 20 -5.57 4.48 14.72
C TYR A 20 -4.62 3.28 14.65
N LEU A 21 -4.87 2.34 13.72
CA LEU A 21 -4.00 1.19 13.48
C LEU A 21 -2.65 1.61 12.88
N LEU A 22 -2.61 2.61 11.97
CA LEU A 22 -1.37 3.14 11.40
C LEU A 22 -0.45 3.77 12.45
N PHE A 23 -1.01 4.53 13.39
CA PHE A 23 -0.23 5.09 14.49
C PHE A 23 0.28 4.00 15.45
N ASN A 24 -0.51 2.95 15.72
CA ASN A 24 -0.13 1.85 16.62
C ASN A 24 0.85 0.83 16.00
N PHE A 25 0.81 0.59 14.68
CA PHE A 25 1.74 -0.31 13.98
C PHE A 25 3.18 0.21 14.00
N GLY A 26 3.36 1.51 14.28
CA GLY A 26 4.65 2.17 14.42
C GLY A 26 5.28 2.49 13.07
N LEU A 27 5.29 3.78 12.71
CA LEU A 27 5.94 4.32 11.52
C LEU A 27 7.40 3.84 11.36
N ARG A 28 8.08 3.53 12.46
CA ARG A 28 9.47 3.04 12.47
C ARG A 28 9.65 1.72 11.71
N HIS A 29 8.67 0.81 11.76
CA HIS A 29 8.75 -0.45 11.01
C HIS A 29 8.53 -0.24 9.51
N ILE A 30 7.74 0.78 9.13
CA ILE A 30 7.49 1.13 7.74
C ILE A 30 8.74 1.78 7.12
N PHE A 31 9.41 2.69 7.83
CA PHE A 31 10.62 3.36 7.31
C PHE A 31 11.88 2.48 7.27
N PHE A 32 11.97 1.44 8.11
CA PHE A 32 13.11 0.50 8.13
C PHE A 32 12.81 -0.84 7.44
N SER A 33 11.77 -0.89 6.60
CA SER A 33 11.45 -2.09 5.84
C SER A 33 12.29 -2.21 4.56
N TRP A 34 12.40 -3.44 4.07
CA TRP A 34 13.08 -3.75 2.80
C TRP A 34 12.41 -3.04 1.61
N ASP A 35 11.09 -2.82 1.70
CA ASP A 35 10.28 -2.13 0.70
C ASP A 35 10.74 -0.67 0.55
N THR A 36 11.00 0.00 1.66
CA THR A 36 11.50 1.39 1.66
C THR A 36 12.90 1.49 1.09
N PHE A 37 13.78 0.53 1.38
CA PHE A 37 15.14 0.50 0.84
C PHE A 37 15.15 0.36 -0.70
N LEU A 38 14.35 -0.57 -1.24
CA LEU A 38 14.22 -0.76 -2.69
C LEU A 38 13.59 0.46 -3.37
N ALA A 39 12.59 1.09 -2.74
CA ALA A 39 12.00 2.32 -3.24
C ALA A 39 13.01 3.48 -3.31
N ILE A 40 13.86 3.64 -2.29
CA ILE A 40 14.94 4.65 -2.29
C ILE A 40 15.93 4.39 -3.43
N ILE A 41 16.33 3.13 -3.66
CA ILE A 41 17.23 2.79 -4.78
C ILE A 41 16.59 3.18 -6.12
N GLY A 42 15.30 2.90 -6.31
CA GLY A 42 14.57 3.29 -7.51
C GLY A 42 14.51 4.80 -7.72
N VAL A 43 14.32 5.57 -6.65
CA VAL A 43 14.38 7.03 -6.68
C VAL A 43 15.76 7.52 -7.11
N ILE A 44 16.83 7.01 -6.49
CA ILE A 44 18.21 7.38 -6.83
C ILE A 44 18.47 7.09 -8.31
N PHE A 45 18.04 5.93 -8.80
CA PHE A 45 18.19 5.55 -10.21
C PHE A 45 17.49 6.55 -11.16
N VAL A 46 16.25 6.95 -10.86
CA VAL A 46 15.51 7.91 -11.68
C VAL A 46 16.13 9.31 -11.63
N VAL A 47 16.61 9.76 -10.47
CA VAL A 47 17.29 11.05 -10.33
C VAL A 47 18.61 11.06 -11.10
N LEU A 48 19.38 9.98 -11.03
CA LEU A 48 20.62 9.83 -11.80
C LEU A 48 20.34 9.80 -13.31
N LEU A 49 19.31 9.08 -13.76
CA LEU A 49 18.90 9.07 -15.17
C LEU A 49 18.59 10.49 -15.67
N ARG A 50 17.82 11.27 -14.90
CA ARG A 50 17.53 12.66 -15.23
C ARG A 50 18.82 13.48 -15.36
N PHE A 51 19.73 13.38 -14.40
CA PHE A 51 20.94 14.20 -14.37
C PHE A 51 21.95 13.84 -15.47
N TYR A 52 22.09 12.55 -15.80
CA TYR A 52 23.12 12.08 -16.74
C TYR A 52 22.65 11.92 -18.18
N PHE A 53 21.39 11.54 -18.42
CA PHE A 53 20.93 11.15 -19.78
C PHE A 53 20.02 12.18 -20.44
N PHE A 54 19.33 13.04 -19.68
CA PHE A 54 18.30 13.93 -20.24
C PHE A 54 18.71 15.40 -20.17
N THR A 55 19.53 15.82 -21.14
CA THR A 55 19.89 17.24 -21.32
C THR A 55 18.81 18.04 -22.03
N SER A 56 17.93 17.37 -22.80
CA SER A 56 16.82 18.02 -23.52
C SER A 56 15.50 17.84 -22.77
N ILE A 57 14.87 18.96 -22.44
CA ILE A 57 13.53 19.01 -21.82
C ILE A 57 12.51 18.19 -22.64
N CYS A 58 12.50 18.31 -23.97
CA CYS A 58 11.53 17.61 -24.82
C CYS A 58 11.62 16.07 -24.74
N VAL A 59 12.82 15.53 -24.54
CA VAL A 59 13.01 14.08 -24.41
C VAL A 59 12.57 13.62 -23.02
N TYR A 60 12.90 14.41 -21.99
CA TYR A 60 12.50 14.15 -20.62
C TYR A 60 10.98 14.16 -20.43
N THR A 61 10.28 15.13 -21.03
CA THR A 61 8.81 15.23 -20.94
C THR A 61 8.11 14.01 -21.53
N LYS A 62 8.53 13.57 -22.72
CA LYS A 62 7.98 12.37 -23.39
C LYS A 62 8.24 11.10 -22.61
N MET A 63 9.37 11.02 -21.90
CA MET A 63 9.67 9.88 -21.04
C MET A 63 8.76 9.87 -19.81
N ILE A 64 8.65 11.00 -19.10
CA ILE A 64 7.80 11.09 -17.91
C ILE A 64 6.36 10.77 -18.27
N ASP A 65 5.82 11.35 -19.35
CA ASP A 65 4.43 11.10 -19.77
C ASP A 65 4.12 9.61 -19.94
N LYS A 66 5.02 8.87 -20.62
CA LYS A 66 4.91 7.41 -20.77
C LYS A 66 4.99 6.67 -19.45
N ILE A 67 5.93 7.05 -18.57
CA ILE A 67 6.12 6.37 -17.29
C ILE A 67 4.95 6.63 -16.34
N VAL A 68 4.46 7.87 -16.29
CA VAL A 68 3.30 8.25 -15.47
C VAL A 68 2.05 7.49 -15.93
N TYR A 69 1.86 7.37 -17.25
CA TYR A 69 0.80 6.54 -17.79
C TYR A 69 0.91 5.07 -17.33
N ILE A 70 2.12 4.50 -17.33
CA ILE A 70 2.37 3.15 -16.79
C ILE A 70 2.04 3.10 -15.29
N TYR A 71 2.48 4.07 -14.50
CA TYR A 71 2.22 4.11 -13.05
C TYR A 71 0.72 4.12 -12.74
N ILE A 72 -0.06 4.91 -13.47
CA ILE A 72 -1.51 4.99 -13.29
C ILE A 72 -2.18 3.67 -13.72
N THR A 73 -1.87 3.15 -14.91
CA THR A 73 -2.54 1.97 -15.48
C THR A 73 -2.20 0.69 -14.71
N VAL A 74 -0.91 0.45 -14.46
CA VAL A 74 -0.45 -0.69 -13.67
C VAL A 74 -0.89 -0.54 -12.21
N GLY A 75 -0.80 0.68 -11.65
CA GLY A 75 -1.24 0.97 -10.29
C GLY A 75 -2.73 0.72 -10.08
N ALA A 76 -3.60 1.15 -11.01
CA ALA A 76 -5.03 0.88 -10.95
C ALA A 76 -5.35 -0.62 -11.04
N SER A 77 -4.62 -1.34 -11.90
CA SER A 77 -4.78 -2.79 -12.05
C SER A 77 -4.41 -3.53 -10.76
N LEU A 78 -3.26 -3.19 -10.16
CA LEU A 78 -2.80 -3.80 -8.91
C LEU A 78 -3.68 -3.39 -7.72
N PHE A 79 -4.15 -2.14 -7.68
CA PHE A 79 -5.13 -1.69 -6.69
C PHE A 79 -6.41 -2.52 -6.72
N ALA A 80 -6.98 -2.77 -7.92
CA ALA A 80 -8.17 -3.60 -8.08
C ALA A 80 -7.94 -5.04 -7.61
N ILE A 81 -6.76 -5.61 -7.89
CA ILE A 81 -6.37 -6.96 -7.43
C ILE A 81 -6.31 -7.00 -5.90
N VAL A 82 -5.67 -6.01 -5.26
CA VAL A 82 -5.58 -5.94 -3.80
C VAL A 82 -6.98 -5.81 -3.17
N LEU A 83 -7.86 -4.97 -3.72
CA LEU A 83 -9.25 -4.87 -3.25
C LEU A 83 -10.03 -6.17 -3.44
N ALA A 84 -9.88 -6.85 -4.57
CA ALA A 84 -10.53 -8.13 -4.81
C ALA A 84 -10.07 -9.19 -3.82
N SER A 85 -8.75 -9.27 -3.56
CA SER A 85 -8.20 -10.20 -2.56
C SER A 85 -8.72 -9.91 -1.15
N LEU A 86 -8.84 -8.63 -0.78
CA LEU A 86 -9.44 -8.21 0.49
C LEU A 86 -10.91 -8.64 0.58
N ALA A 87 -11.69 -8.46 -0.50
CA ALA A 87 -13.09 -8.87 -0.55
C ALA A 87 -13.27 -10.40 -0.45
N VAL A 88 -12.38 -11.18 -1.07
CA VAL A 88 -12.39 -12.64 -0.95
C VAL A 88 -12.05 -13.06 0.48
N MET A 89 -11.03 -12.46 1.09
CA MET A 89 -10.64 -12.78 2.48
C MET A 89 -11.76 -12.44 3.46
N THR A 90 -12.43 -11.29 3.32
CA THR A 90 -13.57 -10.94 4.17
C THR A 90 -14.76 -11.88 3.96
N ALA A 91 -15.05 -12.29 2.71
CA ALA A 91 -16.12 -13.25 2.42
C ALA A 91 -15.84 -14.67 2.97
N LEU A 92 -14.57 -15.11 2.96
CA LEU A 92 -14.15 -16.41 3.50
C LEU A 92 -14.14 -16.45 5.03
N THR A 93 -14.03 -15.29 5.67
CA THR A 93 -14.05 -15.18 7.14
C THR A 93 -15.50 -15.32 7.64
N ASN A 94 -16.06 -16.54 7.58
CA ASN A 94 -17.43 -16.82 8.04
C ASN A 94 -17.47 -17.09 9.56
N GLY A 95 -18.64 -16.88 10.20
CA GLY A 95 -18.82 -16.63 11.65
C GLY A 95 -18.10 -17.53 12.69
N LYS A 96 -17.67 -18.75 12.36
CA LYS A 96 -16.83 -19.60 13.23
C LYS A 96 -15.36 -19.18 13.25
N LEU A 97 -14.82 -18.73 12.11
CA LEU A 97 -13.44 -18.23 11.98
C LEU A 97 -13.32 -16.83 12.62
N ILE A 98 -14.34 -15.98 12.46
CA ILE A 98 -14.47 -14.67 13.12
C ILE A 98 -14.36 -14.81 14.65
N GLY A 99 -15.04 -15.81 15.23
CA GLY A 99 -14.98 -16.06 16.67
C GLY A 99 -13.61 -16.50 17.19
N LEU A 100 -12.78 -17.12 16.35
CA LEU A 100 -11.41 -17.54 16.66
C LEU A 100 -10.41 -16.38 16.43
N LEU A 101 -10.53 -15.66 15.30
CA LEU A 101 -9.66 -14.52 14.98
C LEU A 101 -9.97 -13.24 15.79
N LEU A 102 -11.21 -13.02 16.26
CA LEU A 102 -11.49 -11.94 17.23
C LEU A 102 -10.93 -12.26 18.62
N LYS A 103 -10.84 -13.55 18.98
CA LYS A 103 -10.36 -13.98 20.29
C LYS A 103 -8.84 -13.82 20.42
N GLU A 104 -8.12 -13.83 19.29
CA GLU A 104 -6.66 -13.74 19.19
C GLU A 104 -6.12 -12.38 18.66
N LYS A 105 -6.98 -11.39 18.34
CA LYS A 105 -6.61 -10.11 17.66
C LYS A 105 -6.01 -10.25 16.25
N THR A 106 -5.81 -11.46 15.74
CA THR A 106 -5.20 -11.78 14.45
C THR A 106 -5.98 -11.25 13.24
N LEU A 107 -7.29 -11.00 13.36
CA LEU A 107 -8.09 -10.43 12.26
C LEU A 107 -7.61 -9.01 11.89
N HIS A 108 -7.33 -8.19 12.90
CA HIS A 108 -6.85 -6.81 12.70
C HIS A 108 -5.43 -6.80 12.12
N ASP A 109 -4.58 -7.71 12.59
CA ASP A 109 -3.21 -7.85 12.09
C ASP A 109 -3.14 -8.35 10.65
N LEU A 110 -4.18 -9.04 10.17
CA LEU A 110 -4.28 -9.46 8.76
C LEU A 110 -4.95 -8.41 7.89
N LEU A 111 -6.04 -7.78 8.33
CA LEU A 111 -6.77 -6.78 7.53
C LEU A 111 -5.97 -5.49 7.36
N PHE A 112 -5.22 -5.07 8.38
CA PHE A 112 -4.51 -3.80 8.38
C PHE A 112 -3.44 -3.71 7.27
N PRO A 113 -2.56 -4.71 7.09
CA PRO A 113 -1.60 -4.72 5.98
C PRO A 113 -2.25 -4.62 4.59
N PHE A 114 -3.38 -5.29 4.37
CA PHE A 114 -4.13 -5.17 3.10
C PHE A 114 -4.67 -3.75 2.90
N TRP A 115 -5.26 -3.16 3.93
CA TRP A 115 -5.73 -1.76 3.89
C TRP A 115 -4.58 -0.78 3.64
N PHE A 116 -3.43 -1.00 4.25
CA PHE A 116 -2.24 -0.17 4.07
C PHE A 116 -1.73 -0.22 2.63
N VAL A 117 -1.60 -1.42 2.06
CA VAL A 117 -1.18 -1.58 0.65
C VAL A 117 -2.21 -0.99 -0.31
N ALA A 118 -3.50 -1.19 -0.07
CA ALA A 118 -4.56 -0.58 -0.88
C ALA A 118 -4.51 0.95 -0.82
N SER A 119 -4.36 1.53 0.37
CA SER A 119 -4.23 2.98 0.55
C SER A 119 -2.97 3.54 -0.13
N SER A 120 -1.86 2.80 -0.08
CA SER A 120 -0.62 3.14 -0.77
C SER A 120 -0.82 3.21 -2.27
N TRP A 121 -1.44 2.19 -2.88
CA TRP A 121 -1.79 2.20 -4.30
C TRP A 121 -2.75 3.34 -4.68
N GLY A 122 -3.76 3.61 -3.86
CA GLY A 122 -4.67 4.74 -4.07
C GLY A 122 -3.92 6.08 -4.11
N THR A 123 -2.94 6.25 -3.21
CA THR A 123 -2.09 7.44 -3.19
C THR A 123 -1.18 7.52 -4.41
N THR A 124 -0.61 6.39 -4.84
CA THR A 124 0.20 6.30 -6.08
C THR A 124 -0.60 6.75 -7.31
N ILE A 125 -1.85 6.30 -7.45
CA ILE A 125 -2.73 6.69 -8.55
C ILE A 125 -3.06 8.18 -8.49
N LEU A 126 -3.43 8.70 -7.32
CA LEU A 126 -3.76 10.12 -7.14
C LEU A 126 -2.55 11.02 -7.46
N VAL A 127 -1.37 10.70 -6.94
CA VAL A 127 -0.13 11.44 -7.23
C VAL A 127 0.24 11.32 -8.71
N GLY A 128 0.05 10.14 -9.31
CA GLY A 128 0.25 9.93 -10.75
C GLY A 128 -0.67 10.81 -11.60
N LEU A 129 -1.95 10.93 -11.25
CA LEU A 129 -2.91 11.80 -11.93
C LEU A 129 -2.53 13.28 -11.84
N VAL A 130 -2.13 13.74 -10.65
CA VAL A 130 -1.63 15.11 -10.48
C VAL A 130 -0.40 15.34 -11.36
N LEU A 131 0.54 14.39 -11.38
CA LEU A 131 1.73 14.49 -12.22
C LEU A 131 1.39 14.50 -13.71
N TYR A 132 0.44 13.68 -14.15
CA TYR A 132 -0.02 13.67 -15.55
C TYR A 132 -0.55 15.05 -15.97
N ILE A 133 -1.38 15.68 -15.13
CA ILE A 133 -1.92 17.03 -15.39
C ILE A 133 -0.80 18.07 -15.46
N LEU A 134 0.20 17.98 -14.57
CA LEU A 134 1.34 18.89 -14.56
C LEU A 134 2.23 18.72 -15.80
N VAL A 135 2.47 17.49 -16.25
CA VAL A 135 3.27 17.19 -17.44
C VAL A 135 2.68 17.79 -18.71
N GLN A 136 1.35 17.89 -18.81
CA GLN A 136 0.68 18.58 -19.93
C GLN A 136 0.95 20.10 -19.95
N ASN A 137 1.38 20.69 -18.83
CA ASN A 137 1.63 22.13 -18.67
C ASN A 137 3.11 22.42 -18.33
N ILE A 138 4.02 21.65 -18.94
CA ILE A 138 5.44 21.58 -18.52
C ILE A 138 6.17 22.93 -18.50
N GLU A 139 5.84 23.85 -19.41
CA GLU A 139 6.55 25.14 -19.57
C GLU A 139 6.52 26.00 -18.30
N TYR A 140 5.47 25.86 -17.48
CA TYR A 140 5.32 26.61 -16.22
C TYR A 140 5.64 25.78 -14.97
N PHE A 141 5.71 24.44 -15.10
CA PHE A 141 5.72 23.51 -13.96
C PHE A 141 6.91 22.53 -13.93
N ILE A 142 8.02 22.83 -14.62
CA ILE A 142 9.24 22.00 -14.59
C ILE A 142 9.72 21.71 -13.16
N ILE A 143 9.82 22.73 -12.30
CA ILE A 143 10.31 22.57 -10.91
C ILE A 143 9.44 21.58 -10.12
N PRO A 144 8.10 21.76 -10.02
CA PRO A 144 7.28 20.80 -9.28
C PRO A 144 7.29 19.41 -9.91
N ILE A 145 7.37 19.26 -11.23
CA ILE A 145 7.45 17.94 -11.89
C ILE A 145 8.73 17.20 -11.48
N ASP A 146 9.85 17.91 -11.39
CA ASP A 146 11.14 17.34 -11.00
C ASP A 146 11.18 16.86 -9.55
N PHE A 147 10.35 17.42 -8.67
CA PHE A 147 10.17 16.91 -7.31
C PHE A 147 9.11 15.81 -7.22
N LEU A 148 7.98 15.95 -7.94
CA LEU A 148 6.88 15.01 -7.85
C LEU A 148 7.16 13.68 -8.54
N PHE A 149 7.95 13.66 -9.62
CA PHE A 149 8.25 12.43 -10.36
C PHE A 149 9.08 11.42 -9.56
N PRO A 150 10.16 11.82 -8.86
CA PRO A 150 10.83 10.95 -7.90
C PRO A 150 9.89 10.43 -6.79
N ILE A 151 9.03 11.29 -6.24
CA ILE A 151 8.06 10.90 -5.20
C ILE A 151 7.05 9.87 -5.75
N SER A 152 6.54 10.08 -6.95
CA SER A 152 5.64 9.14 -7.61
C SER A 152 6.31 7.78 -7.86
N THR A 153 7.58 7.79 -8.27
CA THR A 153 8.39 6.58 -8.44
C THR A 153 8.61 5.85 -7.12
N PHE A 154 8.93 6.59 -6.05
CA PHE A 154 9.06 6.05 -4.70
C PHE A 154 7.79 5.31 -4.30
N LEU A 155 6.64 5.99 -4.40
CA LEU A 155 5.34 5.44 -4.04
C LEU A 155 5.01 4.20 -4.87
N PHE A 156 5.24 4.24 -6.18
CA PHE A 156 4.98 3.10 -7.07
C PHE A 156 5.80 1.87 -6.70
N ILE A 157 7.11 2.01 -6.52
CA ILE A 157 7.99 0.88 -6.17
C ILE A 157 7.68 0.39 -4.76
N PHE A 158 7.46 1.31 -3.81
CA PHE A 158 7.08 0.97 -2.45
C PHE A 158 5.77 0.15 -2.42
N SER A 159 4.71 0.61 -3.10
CA SER A 159 3.43 -0.12 -3.18
C SER A 159 3.61 -1.50 -3.82
N LEU A 160 4.46 -1.61 -4.85
CA LEU A 160 4.73 -2.87 -5.54
C LEU A 160 5.42 -3.88 -4.64
N VAL A 161 6.53 -3.50 -4.00
CA VAL A 161 7.26 -4.40 -3.10
C VAL A 161 6.40 -4.74 -1.87
N ALA A 162 5.70 -3.77 -1.30
CA ALA A 162 4.80 -3.99 -0.18
C ALA A 162 3.67 -5.00 -0.52
N SER A 163 3.16 -4.98 -1.77
CA SER A 163 2.18 -5.97 -2.24
C SER A 163 2.76 -7.39 -2.30
N VAL A 164 3.99 -7.52 -2.77
CA VAL A 164 4.70 -8.82 -2.82
C VAL A 164 4.99 -9.33 -1.41
N SER A 165 5.49 -8.45 -0.54
CA SER A 165 5.75 -8.74 0.88
C SER A 165 4.49 -9.19 1.62
N LEU A 166 3.37 -8.47 1.42
CA LEU A 166 2.06 -8.82 1.96
C LEU A 166 1.60 -10.22 1.55
N THR A 167 1.79 -10.57 0.28
CA THR A 167 1.45 -11.91 -0.23
C THR A 167 2.28 -12.98 0.49
N GLY A 168 3.58 -12.74 0.66
CA GLY A 168 4.47 -13.65 1.40
C GLY A 168 4.07 -13.82 2.86
N HIS A 169 3.74 -12.73 3.56
CA HIS A 169 3.25 -12.79 4.95
C HIS A 169 1.92 -13.55 5.06
N THR A 170 1.00 -13.30 4.13
CA THR A 170 -0.31 -13.98 4.11
C THR A 170 -0.18 -15.48 3.91
N ILE A 171 0.70 -15.93 3.00
CA ILE A 171 0.97 -17.35 2.77
C ILE A 171 1.52 -18.00 4.05
N ARG A 172 2.48 -17.37 4.73
CA ARG A 172 3.05 -17.89 5.98
C ARG A 172 1.99 -18.08 7.05
N ILE A 173 1.15 -17.06 7.28
CA ILE A 173 0.08 -17.12 8.26
C ILE A 173 -0.92 -18.24 7.92
N ILE A 174 -1.33 -18.34 6.65
CA ILE A 174 -2.25 -19.42 6.22
C ILE A 174 -1.62 -20.80 6.45
N THR A 175 -0.32 -20.98 6.16
CA THR A 175 0.36 -22.26 6.40
C THR A 175 0.50 -22.60 7.89
N GLU A 176 0.71 -21.62 8.76
CA GLU A 176 0.77 -21.82 10.21
C GLU A 176 -0.60 -22.19 10.77
N VAL A 177 -1.65 -21.47 10.34
CA VAL A 177 -3.03 -21.77 10.71
C VAL A 177 -3.44 -23.17 10.23
N ALA A 178 -3.08 -23.55 8.99
CA ALA A 178 -3.40 -24.88 8.45
C ALA A 178 -2.79 -26.00 9.29
N LYS A 179 -1.52 -25.87 9.72
CA LYS A 179 -0.87 -26.84 10.62
C LYS A 179 -1.60 -26.99 11.94
N TYR A 180 -2.12 -25.89 12.49
CA TYR A 180 -2.84 -25.89 13.77
C TYR A 180 -4.21 -26.59 13.70
N PHE A 181 -4.78 -26.78 12.51
CA PHE A 181 -6.02 -27.53 12.30
C PHE A 181 -5.80 -29.02 11.97
N GLU A 182 -4.55 -29.43 11.72
CA GLU A 182 -4.17 -30.84 11.49
C GLU A 182 -3.76 -31.57 12.79
N GLU A 183 -3.51 -30.85 13.89
CA GLU A 183 -3.32 -31.37 15.26
C GLU A 183 -4.64 -31.43 16.06
#